data_AF-A0AAU5P0S8-F1
#
_entry.id   AF-A0AAU5P0S8-F1
#
_cell.length_a   1.000
_cell.length_b   1.000
_cell.length_c   1.000
_cell.angle_alpha   90.00
_cell.angle_beta   90.00
_cell.angle_gamma   90.00
#
_symmetry.space_group_name_H-M   'P 1'
#
loop_
_entity.id
_entity.type
_entity.pdbx_description
1 polymer ?
#
loop_
_entity_poly.entity_id
_entity_poly.type
_entity_poly.pdbx_seq_one_letter_code
_entity_poly.pdbx_strand_id
1 'polypeptide(L)'
;MQGADFRACPALSELPEGADPGDWRCEAMTAVGHLTLGRIDQSLDKGMAITFAEGTVNGEFRQVFGAMTAAPVRVRGTWLEITPRYAGYFDFQSNDQRRGELNLKFGVSGPAVPSGCSIGTDADPVRLVLKETAASTVVSQDPLVVAFGVADSRFTAPRTSGCGRLGPVLDAVLRMPSPAGANSLALDARVGLRGYGEAGAAGSSASGLISGISR
;
A
#
# COMPACT_ATOMS: atom_id res chain seq x y z
N MET A 1 -18.71 9.21 -3.23
CA MET A 1 -17.68 9.14 -2.17
C MET A 1 -17.52 7.67 -1.82
N GLN A 2 -16.37 7.05 -2.11
CA GLN A 2 -16.16 5.65 -1.75
C GLN A 2 -15.60 5.61 -0.32
N GLY A 3 -16.30 4.95 0.59
CA GLY A 3 -15.83 4.74 1.96
C GLY A 3 -14.58 3.87 1.99
N ALA A 4 -13.87 3.87 3.12
CA ALA A 4 -12.71 3.00 3.31
C ALA A 4 -13.10 1.51 3.21
N ASP A 5 -12.37 0.76 2.39
CA ASP A 5 -12.61 -0.67 2.18
C ASP A 5 -11.74 -1.51 3.12
N PHE A 6 -12.38 -2.07 4.15
CA PHE A 6 -11.74 -2.88 5.19
C PHE A 6 -11.78 -4.39 4.89
N ARG A 7 -12.21 -4.82 3.70
CA ARG A 7 -12.30 -6.27 3.38
C ARG A 7 -10.94 -6.98 3.35
N ALA A 8 -9.88 -6.24 3.09
CA ALA A 8 -8.51 -6.76 3.08
C ALA A 8 -7.78 -6.57 4.42
N CYS A 9 -8.51 -6.24 5.50
CA CYS A 9 -7.91 -6.21 6.82
C CYS A 9 -7.44 -7.62 7.21
N PRO A 10 -6.23 -7.76 7.76
CA PRO A 10 -5.82 -8.99 8.42
C PRO A 10 -6.88 -9.42 9.44
N ALA A 11 -7.20 -10.71 9.52
CA ALA A 11 -8.05 -11.26 10.55
C ALA A 11 -7.36 -11.22 11.91
N LEU A 12 -8.14 -11.34 13.00
CA LEU A 12 -7.59 -11.44 14.36
C LEU A 12 -6.56 -12.57 14.50
N SER A 13 -6.78 -13.69 13.81
CA SER A 13 -5.87 -14.84 13.79
C SER A 13 -4.56 -14.59 13.04
N GLU A 14 -4.48 -13.52 12.24
CA GLU A 14 -3.28 -13.11 11.49
C GLU A 14 -2.46 -12.07 12.26
N LEU A 15 -2.99 -11.54 13.36
CA LEU A 15 -2.24 -10.65 14.24
C LEU A 15 -1.13 -11.45 14.97
N PRO A 16 -0.01 -10.81 15.33
CA PRO A 16 1.06 -11.50 16.04
C PRO A 16 0.59 -12.05 17.38
N GLU A 17 1.20 -13.14 17.83
CA GLU A 17 0.94 -13.71 19.15
C GLU A 17 1.14 -12.65 20.24
N GLY A 18 0.20 -12.58 21.19
CA GLY A 18 0.19 -11.58 22.25
C GLY A 18 -0.36 -10.20 21.84
N ALA A 19 -0.89 -10.04 20.63
CA ALA A 19 -1.62 -8.84 20.24
C ALA A 19 -2.95 -8.73 21.01
N ASP A 20 -3.15 -7.61 21.71
CA ASP A 20 -4.45 -7.22 22.26
C ASP A 20 -5.28 -6.53 21.17
N PRO A 21 -6.46 -7.06 20.77
CA PRO A 21 -7.35 -6.41 19.81
C PRO A 21 -7.72 -4.96 20.15
N GLY A 22 -7.69 -4.57 21.43
CA GLY A 22 -7.94 -3.20 21.88
C GLY A 22 -6.85 -2.21 21.46
N ASP A 23 -5.61 -2.68 21.33
CA ASP A 23 -4.44 -1.87 20.95
C ASP A 23 -4.12 -1.93 19.45
N TRP A 24 -4.94 -2.65 18.70
CA TRP A 24 -4.74 -2.89 17.27
C TRP A 24 -5.86 -2.28 16.45
N ARG A 25 -5.50 -1.78 15.27
CA ARG A 25 -6.44 -1.26 14.28
C ARG A 25 -6.06 -1.67 12.88
N CYS A 26 -7.07 -1.77 12.03
CA CYS A 26 -6.89 -1.85 10.60
C CYS A 26 -6.93 -0.46 9.98
N GLU A 27 -6.02 -0.22 9.04
CA GLU A 27 -5.93 0.98 8.24
C GLU A 27 -6.15 0.64 6.76
N ALA A 28 -7.19 1.23 6.18
CA ALA A 28 -7.50 1.12 4.76
C ALA A 28 -7.17 2.44 4.08
N MET A 29 -6.01 2.47 3.41
CA MET A 29 -5.48 3.65 2.74
C MET A 29 -5.80 3.61 1.25
N THR A 30 -6.22 4.76 0.72
CA THR A 30 -6.29 5.02 -0.71
C THR A 30 -5.44 6.23 -1.05
N ALA A 31 -4.77 6.23 -2.18
CA ALA A 31 -3.94 7.33 -2.61
C ALA A 31 -4.06 7.57 -4.12
N VAL A 32 -4.13 8.83 -4.51
CA VAL A 32 -3.99 9.30 -5.89
C VAL A 32 -2.79 10.22 -5.96
N GLY A 33 -2.27 10.49 -7.15
CA GLY A 33 -1.13 11.40 -7.28
C GLY A 33 -0.38 11.20 -8.58
N HIS A 34 0.94 11.33 -8.55
CA HIS A 34 1.75 11.38 -9.76
C HIS A 34 3.05 10.60 -9.61
N LEU A 35 3.42 9.86 -10.67
CA LEU A 35 4.62 9.02 -10.72
C LEU A 35 5.52 9.43 -11.89
N THR A 36 6.78 9.70 -11.58
CA THR A 36 7.89 9.75 -12.53
C THR A 36 8.85 8.59 -12.26
N LEU A 37 9.07 7.73 -13.27
CA LEU A 37 9.92 6.54 -13.20
C LEU A 37 10.63 6.35 -14.55
N GLY A 38 11.87 6.82 -14.67
CA GLY A 38 12.59 6.85 -15.94
C GLY A 38 11.86 7.66 -17.02
N ARG A 39 11.38 7.02 -18.09
CA ARG A 39 10.54 7.69 -19.12
C ARG A 39 9.08 7.84 -18.67
N ILE A 40 8.62 7.05 -17.71
CA ILE A 40 7.22 7.07 -17.28
C ILE A 40 6.98 8.36 -16.50
N ASP A 41 5.96 9.10 -16.91
CA ASP A 41 5.51 10.34 -16.28
C ASP A 41 3.97 10.38 -16.40
N GLN A 42 3.28 9.89 -15.37
CA GLN A 42 1.84 9.64 -15.41
C GLN A 42 1.15 9.95 -14.08
N SER A 43 -0.11 10.36 -14.20
CA SER A 43 -1.02 10.44 -13.05
C SER A 43 -1.49 9.04 -12.63
N LEU A 44 -1.68 8.88 -11.32
CA LEU A 44 -2.25 7.73 -10.64
C LEU A 44 -3.72 8.01 -10.25
N ASP A 45 -4.51 8.61 -11.15
CA ASP A 45 -5.88 9.08 -10.88
C ASP A 45 -6.86 7.97 -10.47
N LYS A 46 -6.64 6.76 -10.97
CA LYS A 46 -7.43 5.57 -10.60
C LYS A 46 -7.07 5.03 -9.22
N GLY A 47 -6.01 5.58 -8.63
CA GLY A 47 -5.56 5.34 -7.27
C GLY A 47 -4.82 4.02 -7.06
N MET A 48 -4.19 3.97 -5.90
CA MET A 48 -3.70 2.77 -5.25
C MET A 48 -4.44 2.62 -3.93
N ALA A 49 -4.68 1.38 -3.51
CA ALA A 49 -5.18 1.08 -2.18
C ALA A 49 -4.22 0.13 -1.47
N ILE A 50 -3.96 0.39 -0.20
CA ILE A 50 -3.16 -0.45 0.69
C ILE A 50 -3.96 -0.65 1.96
N THR A 51 -4.08 -1.90 2.40
CA THR A 51 -4.71 -2.26 3.67
C THR A 51 -3.69 -3.00 4.52
N PHE A 52 -3.59 -2.61 5.78
CA PHE A 52 -2.71 -3.23 6.77
C PHE A 52 -3.32 -3.08 8.16
N ALA A 53 -2.82 -3.86 9.11
CA ALA A 53 -3.11 -3.70 10.52
C ALA A 53 -1.85 -3.23 11.25
N GLU A 54 -2.03 -2.42 12.29
CA GLU A 54 -0.95 -2.02 13.17
C GLU A 54 -1.40 -1.94 14.63
N GLY A 55 -0.42 -2.08 15.52
CA GLY A 55 -0.61 -2.00 16.96
C GLY A 55 0.70 -2.29 17.68
N THR A 56 0.61 -2.62 18.96
CA THR A 56 1.78 -2.96 19.78
C THR A 56 1.72 -4.37 20.32
N VAL A 57 2.89 -5.00 20.49
CA VAL A 57 3.05 -6.28 21.21
C VAL A 57 4.23 -6.11 22.14
N ASN A 58 4.02 -6.30 23.45
CA ASN A 58 5.05 -6.10 24.47
C ASN A 58 5.73 -4.71 24.40
N GLY A 59 4.98 -3.67 24.01
CA GLY A 59 5.47 -2.31 23.84
C GLY A 59 6.19 -2.03 22.51
N GLU A 60 6.39 -3.04 21.66
CA GLU A 60 6.98 -2.86 20.33
C GLU A 60 5.91 -2.64 19.27
N PHE A 61 6.13 -1.68 18.38
CA PHE A 61 5.27 -1.42 17.24
C PHE A 61 5.37 -2.56 16.22
N ARG A 62 4.21 -3.03 15.75
CA ARG A 62 4.10 -4.13 14.80
C ARG A 62 3.04 -3.82 13.76
N GLN A 63 3.26 -4.32 12.55
CA GLN A 63 2.32 -4.20 11.46
C GLN A 63 2.16 -5.54 10.73
N VAL A 64 0.98 -5.75 10.16
CA VAL A 64 0.65 -6.91 9.34
C VAL A 64 0.08 -6.42 8.02
N PHE A 65 0.71 -6.82 6.92
CA PHE A 65 0.23 -6.47 5.57
C PHE A 65 -1.06 -7.22 5.28
N GLY A 66 -2.08 -6.51 4.79
CA GLY A 66 -3.30 -7.12 4.26
C GLY A 66 -3.21 -7.28 2.74
N ALA A 67 -3.44 -6.20 2.02
CA ALA A 67 -3.38 -6.21 0.56
C ALA A 67 -2.93 -4.87 -0.02
N MET A 68 -2.47 -4.92 -1.28
CA MET A 68 -2.28 -3.74 -2.11
C MET A 68 -2.94 -3.96 -3.46
N THR A 69 -3.68 -2.97 -3.94
CA THR A 69 -4.23 -2.94 -5.29
C THR A 69 -3.89 -1.62 -5.96
N ALA A 70 -3.68 -1.65 -7.27
CA ALA A 70 -3.45 -0.47 -8.08
C ALA A 70 -3.99 -0.71 -9.48
N ALA A 71 -4.51 0.33 -10.11
CA ALA A 71 -4.90 0.25 -11.51
C ALA A 71 -3.67 0.29 -12.43
N PRO A 72 -3.70 -0.41 -13.58
CA PRO A 72 -2.71 -0.23 -14.63
C PRO A 72 -2.72 1.20 -15.16
N VAL A 73 -1.52 1.72 -15.43
CA VAL A 73 -1.28 3.05 -15.98
C VAL A 73 -0.56 2.91 -17.30
N ARG A 74 -1.12 3.51 -18.36
CA ARG A 74 -0.54 3.45 -19.69
C ARG A 74 0.68 4.37 -19.79
N VAL A 75 1.76 3.85 -20.34
CA VAL A 75 2.98 4.61 -20.58
C VAL A 75 2.81 5.41 -21.87
N ARG A 76 2.70 6.75 -21.75
CA ARG A 76 2.52 7.67 -22.90
C ARG A 76 3.53 7.38 -24.01
N GLY A 77 3.04 7.38 -25.25
CA GLY A 77 3.85 7.13 -26.45
C GLY A 77 4.23 5.67 -26.68
N THR A 78 3.69 4.72 -25.90
CA THR A 78 3.94 3.28 -26.07
C THR A 78 2.65 2.47 -25.98
N TRP A 79 2.74 1.17 -26.28
CA TRP A 79 1.67 0.20 -26.04
C TRP A 79 1.69 -0.41 -24.64
N LEU A 80 2.63 0.00 -23.80
CA LEU A 80 2.90 -0.59 -22.51
C LEU A 80 1.99 0.01 -21.43
N GLU A 81 1.71 -0.82 -20.43
CA GLU A 81 1.15 -0.41 -19.16
C GLU A 81 2.08 -0.83 -18.03
N ILE A 82 2.06 -0.07 -16.95
CA ILE A 82 2.70 -0.43 -15.69
C ILE A 82 1.64 -0.56 -14.59
N THR A 83 1.83 -1.49 -13.67
CA THR A 83 0.96 -1.64 -12.50
C THR A 83 1.84 -1.68 -11.25
N PRO A 84 1.73 -0.70 -10.34
CA PRO A 84 2.39 -0.76 -9.03
C PRO A 84 1.95 -2.02 -8.27
N ARG A 85 2.89 -2.71 -7.64
CA ARG A 85 2.64 -3.92 -6.84
C ARG A 85 3.54 -3.90 -5.62
N TYR A 86 3.00 -4.43 -4.52
CA TYR A 86 3.77 -4.65 -3.30
C TYR A 86 4.97 -5.56 -3.57
N ALA A 87 6.14 -5.18 -3.03
CA ALA A 87 7.38 -5.92 -3.17
C ALA A 87 7.96 -6.34 -1.82
N GLY A 88 7.09 -6.76 -0.90
CA GLY A 88 7.48 -7.53 0.27
C GLY A 88 7.89 -6.72 1.51
N TYR A 89 7.87 -5.39 1.45
CA TYR A 89 8.18 -4.56 2.62
C TYR A 89 7.35 -3.28 2.68
N PHE A 90 6.90 -2.95 3.89
CA PHE A 90 6.33 -1.67 4.27
C PHE A 90 6.67 -1.39 5.73
N ASP A 91 6.74 -0.11 6.07
CA ASP A 91 6.80 0.38 7.46
C ASP A 91 6.10 1.74 7.49
N PHE A 92 4.94 1.83 8.12
CA PHE A 92 4.21 3.11 8.27
C PHE A 92 4.31 3.70 9.68
N GLN A 93 5.29 3.26 10.48
CA GLN A 93 5.68 3.94 11.71
C GLN A 93 6.33 5.28 11.36
N SER A 94 5.56 6.38 11.45
CA SER A 94 6.09 7.71 11.20
C SER A 94 7.12 8.13 12.26
N ASN A 95 8.13 8.89 11.85
CA ASN A 95 9.13 9.52 12.71
C ASN A 95 9.56 10.88 12.12
N ASP A 96 10.53 11.55 12.76
CA ASP A 96 10.99 12.88 12.35
C ASP A 96 11.60 12.93 10.93
N GLN A 97 12.01 11.79 10.37
CA GLN A 97 12.70 11.71 9.08
C GLN A 97 11.77 11.29 7.94
N ARG A 98 10.70 10.53 8.25
CA ARG A 98 9.81 9.93 7.27
C ARG A 98 8.43 9.66 7.84
N ARG A 99 7.44 9.68 6.94
CA ARG A 99 6.09 9.18 7.19
C ARG A 99 6.06 7.64 7.17
N GLY A 100 6.87 7.04 6.31
CA GLY A 100 6.94 5.59 6.17
C GLY A 100 7.80 5.14 5.00
N GLU A 101 7.88 3.84 4.80
CA GLU A 101 8.64 3.16 3.76
C GLU A 101 7.75 2.15 3.04
N LEU A 102 7.98 1.98 1.74
CA LEU A 102 7.24 1.02 0.93
C LEU A 102 8.12 0.52 -0.20
N ASN A 103 8.21 -0.80 -0.34
CA ASN A 103 8.86 -1.43 -1.48
C ASN A 103 7.81 -1.75 -2.54
N LEU A 104 8.06 -1.25 -3.76
CA LEU A 104 7.24 -1.53 -4.92
C LEU A 104 8.04 -2.24 -6.01
N LYS A 105 7.31 -3.01 -6.82
CA LYS A 105 7.72 -3.41 -8.17
C LYS A 105 6.62 -3.00 -9.13
N PHE A 106 6.97 -2.74 -10.39
CA PHE A 106 5.99 -2.31 -11.38
C PHE A 106 5.84 -3.40 -12.43
N GLY A 107 4.74 -4.14 -12.39
CA GLY A 107 4.43 -5.13 -13.43
C GLY A 107 4.27 -4.43 -14.77
N VAL A 108 4.98 -4.89 -15.80
CA VAL A 108 4.91 -4.35 -17.15
C VAL A 108 4.06 -5.27 -18.00
N SER A 109 3.10 -4.71 -18.71
CA SER A 109 2.22 -5.44 -19.64
C SER A 109 2.13 -4.73 -20.98
N GLY A 110 1.80 -5.49 -22.03
CA GLY A 110 1.64 -4.98 -23.38
C GLY A 110 1.81 -6.09 -24.43
N PRO A 111 1.66 -5.76 -25.72
CA PRO A 111 1.87 -6.72 -26.79
C PRO A 111 3.26 -7.36 -26.72
N ALA A 112 3.31 -8.69 -26.81
CA ALA A 112 4.53 -9.51 -26.74
C ALA A 112 5.34 -9.42 -25.43
N VAL A 113 4.89 -8.67 -24.42
CA VAL A 113 5.52 -8.65 -23.10
C VAL A 113 5.16 -9.94 -22.36
N PRO A 114 6.13 -10.74 -21.91
CA PRO A 114 5.85 -11.99 -21.21
C PRO A 114 5.21 -11.71 -19.83
N SER A 115 4.43 -12.67 -19.36
CA SER A 115 3.91 -12.63 -17.99
C SER A 115 5.06 -12.59 -16.98
N GLY A 116 4.90 -11.79 -15.93
CA GLY A 116 5.94 -11.62 -14.89
C GLY A 116 7.01 -10.59 -15.23
N CYS A 117 7.00 -9.98 -16.42
CA CYS A 117 7.86 -8.83 -16.72
C CYS A 117 7.55 -7.67 -15.75
N SER A 118 8.58 -7.08 -15.16
CA SER A 118 8.44 -6.00 -14.18
C SER A 118 9.67 -5.10 -14.11
N ILE A 119 9.50 -3.86 -13.65
CA ILE A 119 10.60 -3.00 -13.18
C ILE A 119 10.80 -3.31 -11.70
N GLY A 120 12.00 -3.74 -11.34
CA GLY A 120 12.29 -4.26 -10.00
C GLY A 120 11.68 -5.63 -9.73
N THR A 121 12.04 -6.21 -8.58
CA THR A 121 11.56 -7.50 -8.07
C THR A 121 11.38 -7.41 -6.56
N ASP A 122 10.94 -8.50 -5.91
CA ASP A 122 10.89 -8.54 -4.44
C ASP A 122 12.31 -8.51 -3.81
N ALA A 123 13.31 -9.05 -4.52
CA ALA A 123 14.70 -9.05 -4.07
C ALA A 123 15.44 -7.73 -4.38
N ASP A 124 15.05 -7.05 -5.45
CA ASP A 124 15.59 -5.75 -5.88
C ASP A 124 14.44 -4.79 -6.22
N PRO A 125 13.77 -4.22 -5.19
CA PRO A 125 12.58 -3.40 -5.39
C PRO A 125 12.90 -1.92 -5.63
N VAL A 126 11.89 -1.18 -6.07
CA VAL A 126 11.87 0.29 -5.92
C VAL A 126 11.55 0.60 -4.47
N ARG A 127 12.55 1.06 -3.73
CA ARG A 127 12.46 1.38 -2.30
C ARG A 127 12.06 2.84 -2.14
N LEU A 128 10.90 3.08 -1.55
CA LEU A 128 10.39 4.42 -1.30
C LEU A 128 10.57 4.79 0.17
N VAL A 129 11.03 6.02 0.42
CA VAL A 129 11.06 6.66 1.74
C VAL A 129 10.16 7.89 1.67
N LEU A 130 8.92 7.72 2.12
CA LEU A 130 7.85 8.70 1.99
C LEU A 130 8.02 9.81 3.02
N LYS A 131 8.11 11.05 2.55
CA LYS A 131 8.15 12.26 3.38
C LYS A 131 6.82 12.97 3.35
N GLU A 132 6.45 13.57 4.46
CA GLU A 132 5.24 14.39 4.52
C GLU A 132 5.37 15.63 3.64
N THR A 133 4.34 15.90 2.84
CA THR A 133 4.20 17.11 2.02
C THR A 133 3.02 17.98 2.45
N ALA A 134 2.04 17.39 3.14
CA ALA A 134 0.92 18.09 3.74
C ALA A 134 0.52 17.44 5.05
N ALA A 135 0.22 18.30 6.04
CA ALA A 135 -0.18 17.89 7.38
C ALA A 135 -1.45 17.03 7.37
N SER A 136 -1.54 16.14 8.36
CA SER A 136 -2.72 15.29 8.53
C SER A 136 -3.95 16.11 8.91
N THR A 137 -5.05 15.86 8.22
CA THR A 137 -6.34 16.51 8.48
C THR A 137 -7.42 15.46 8.66
N VAL A 138 -8.27 15.62 9.66
CA VAL A 138 -9.44 14.76 9.84
C VAL A 138 -10.53 15.19 8.85
N VAL A 139 -10.90 14.28 7.95
CA VAL A 139 -11.93 14.50 6.92
C VAL A 139 -13.29 13.99 7.37
N SER A 140 -13.31 12.96 8.20
CA SER A 140 -14.51 12.38 8.81
C SER A 140 -14.17 11.85 10.19
N GLN A 141 -15.07 12.01 11.16
CA GLN A 141 -14.91 11.44 12.51
C GLN A 141 -15.61 10.08 12.66
N ASP A 142 -16.67 9.84 11.88
CA ASP A 142 -17.44 8.60 11.91
C ASP A 142 -17.83 8.16 10.48
N PRO A 143 -17.13 7.17 9.89
CA PRO A 143 -15.91 6.55 10.40
C PRO A 143 -14.74 7.54 10.40
N LEU A 144 -13.72 7.31 11.24
CA LEU A 144 -12.52 8.14 11.26
C LEU A 144 -11.78 8.01 9.92
N VAL A 145 -11.62 9.14 9.23
CA VAL A 145 -10.85 9.25 7.98
C VAL A 145 -9.89 10.43 8.08
N VAL A 146 -8.61 10.17 7.83
CA VAL A 146 -7.54 11.17 7.83
C VAL A 146 -6.99 11.33 6.41
N ALA A 147 -6.78 12.57 5.96
CA ALA A 147 -6.12 12.89 4.70
C ALA A 147 -4.77 13.55 4.94
N PHE A 148 -3.80 13.26 4.06
CA PHE A 148 -2.46 13.81 4.13
C PHE A 148 -1.71 13.66 2.79
N GLY A 149 -0.62 14.40 2.64
CA GLY A 149 0.24 14.32 1.46
C GLY A 149 1.59 13.67 1.78
N VAL A 150 2.09 12.84 0.87
CA VAL A 150 3.46 12.29 0.94
C VAL A 150 4.18 12.36 -0.40
N ALA A 151 5.51 12.41 -0.37
CA ALA A 151 6.34 12.28 -1.56
C ALA A 151 7.69 11.62 -1.30
N ASP A 152 8.27 11.05 -2.36
CA ASP A 152 9.67 10.68 -2.46
C ASP A 152 10.21 11.09 -3.84
N SER A 153 11.40 11.67 -3.90
CA SER A 153 12.08 12.09 -5.12
C SER A 153 13.53 11.60 -5.23
N ARG A 154 13.94 10.70 -4.32
CA ARG A 154 15.34 10.25 -4.21
C ARG A 154 15.53 8.77 -4.52
N PHE A 155 14.45 8.03 -4.73
CA PHE A 155 14.54 6.61 -5.02
C PHE A 155 15.17 6.32 -6.39
N THR A 156 15.81 5.16 -6.48
CA THR A 156 16.31 4.55 -7.72
C THR A 156 15.30 3.55 -8.26
N ALA A 157 15.33 3.31 -9.55
CA ALA A 157 14.57 2.23 -10.20
C ALA A 157 15.52 1.18 -10.78
N PRO A 158 15.36 -0.10 -10.42
CA PRO A 158 16.11 -1.18 -11.05
C PRO A 158 15.78 -1.36 -12.53
N ARG A 159 16.51 -2.27 -13.20
CA ARG A 159 16.20 -2.72 -14.56
C ARG A 159 14.87 -3.49 -14.61
N THR A 160 14.40 -3.70 -15.83
CA THR A 160 13.35 -4.68 -16.07
C THR A 160 13.86 -6.11 -15.82
N SER A 161 12.99 -6.94 -15.26
CA SER A 161 13.24 -8.33 -14.87
C SER A 161 12.11 -9.22 -15.35
N GLY A 162 12.42 -10.48 -15.68
CA GLY A 162 11.41 -11.43 -16.16
C GLY A 162 10.87 -11.14 -17.58
N CYS A 163 11.52 -10.25 -18.34
CA CYS A 163 11.02 -9.79 -19.64
C CYS A 163 11.58 -10.57 -20.85
N GLY A 164 12.34 -11.64 -20.60
CA GLY A 164 12.94 -12.46 -21.65
C GLY A 164 13.84 -11.66 -22.60
N ARG A 165 13.77 -11.97 -23.90
CA ARG A 165 14.58 -11.31 -24.93
C ARG A 165 14.25 -9.83 -25.14
N LEU A 166 13.10 -9.37 -24.65
CA LEU A 166 12.69 -7.96 -24.76
C LEU A 166 13.35 -7.06 -23.70
N GLY A 167 13.97 -7.63 -22.65
CA GLY A 167 14.52 -6.88 -21.52
C GLY A 167 15.37 -5.66 -21.94
N PRO A 168 16.43 -5.82 -22.76
CA PRO A 168 17.26 -4.68 -23.17
C PRO A 168 16.50 -3.60 -23.94
N VAL A 169 15.50 -3.99 -24.75
CA VAL A 169 14.67 -3.04 -25.50
C VAL A 169 13.74 -2.29 -24.55
N LEU A 170 13.11 -3.00 -23.61
CA LEU A 170 12.25 -2.39 -22.61
C LEU A 170 13.01 -1.46 -21.68
N ASP A 171 14.22 -1.83 -21.27
CA ASP A 171 15.13 -0.97 -20.51
C ASP A 171 15.43 0.32 -21.29
N ALA A 172 15.77 0.23 -22.57
CA ALA A 172 16.04 1.40 -23.41
C ALA A 172 14.78 2.28 -23.61
N VAL A 173 13.62 1.67 -23.84
CA VAL A 173 12.35 2.37 -24.05
C VAL A 173 11.92 3.07 -22.77
N LEU A 174 11.94 2.38 -21.63
CA LEU A 174 11.50 2.88 -20.33
C LEU A 174 12.57 3.71 -19.61
N ARG A 175 13.80 3.76 -20.14
CA ARG A 175 14.98 4.39 -19.53
C ARG A 175 15.32 3.79 -18.16
N MET A 176 15.42 2.46 -18.13
CA MET A 176 15.82 1.69 -16.94
C MET A 176 17.27 1.18 -17.07
N PRO A 177 18.02 1.05 -15.96
CA PRO A 177 17.66 1.49 -14.61
C PRO A 177 17.63 3.01 -14.54
N SER A 178 16.82 3.56 -13.64
CA SER A 178 16.69 5.01 -13.45
C SER A 178 17.41 5.44 -12.17
N PRO A 179 18.36 6.39 -12.24
CA PRO A 179 19.14 6.81 -11.08
C PRO A 179 18.33 7.65 -10.08
N ALA A 180 18.86 7.80 -8.87
CA ALA A 180 18.31 8.70 -7.86
C ALA A 180 18.22 10.13 -8.39
N GLY A 181 17.15 10.85 -8.03
CA GLY A 181 16.90 12.21 -8.49
C GLY A 181 16.28 12.31 -9.90
N ALA A 182 16.19 11.20 -10.64
CA ALA A 182 15.46 11.13 -11.91
C ALA A 182 14.02 10.60 -11.75
N ASN A 183 13.63 10.23 -10.53
CA ASN A 183 12.33 9.64 -10.23
C ASN A 183 11.61 10.45 -9.16
N SER A 184 10.29 10.40 -9.17
CA SER A 184 9.46 11.02 -8.14
C SER A 184 8.14 10.29 -7.99
N LEU A 185 7.61 10.32 -6.77
CA LEU A 185 6.28 9.88 -6.43
C LEU A 185 5.71 10.92 -5.49
N ALA A 186 4.55 11.47 -5.82
CA ALA A 186 3.78 12.34 -4.93
C ALA A 186 2.37 11.78 -4.83
N LEU A 187 1.86 11.65 -3.61
CA LEU A 187 0.57 11.04 -3.32
C LEU A 187 -0.22 11.88 -2.33
N ASP A 188 -1.51 12.04 -2.62
CA ASP A 188 -2.53 12.49 -1.69
C ASP A 188 -3.28 11.27 -1.18
N ALA A 189 -3.08 10.96 0.10
CA ALA A 189 -3.62 9.78 0.75
C ALA A 189 -4.86 10.11 1.59
N ARG A 190 -5.77 9.14 1.68
CA ARG A 190 -6.85 9.08 2.65
C ARG A 190 -6.83 7.72 3.33
N VAL A 191 -6.80 7.70 4.65
CA VAL A 191 -6.80 6.49 5.46
C VAL A 191 -8.06 6.44 6.31
N GLY A 192 -8.81 5.35 6.19
CA GLY A 192 -9.87 5.00 7.13
C GLY A 192 -9.31 4.08 8.20
N LEU A 193 -9.72 4.29 9.46
CA LEU A 193 -9.25 3.51 10.60
C LEU A 193 -10.41 2.73 11.23
N ARG A 194 -10.15 1.49 11.64
CA ARG A 194 -11.10 0.64 12.36
C ARG A 194 -10.40 -0.18 13.43
N GLY A 195 -10.80 -0.05 14.69
CA GLY A 195 -10.26 -0.86 15.79
C GLY A 195 -10.69 -2.32 15.72
N TYR A 196 -9.85 -3.24 16.18
CA TYR A 196 -10.22 -4.65 16.30
C TYR A 196 -11.06 -4.94 17.56
N GLY A 197 -10.92 -4.14 18.62
CA GLY A 197 -11.73 -4.26 19.84
C GLY A 197 -13.24 -4.05 19.60
N GLU A 198 -13.61 -3.23 18.62
CA GLU A 198 -15.02 -2.99 18.23
C GLU A 198 -15.63 -4.19 17.49
N ALA A 199 -14.81 -4.95 16.76
CA ALA A 199 -15.24 -6.14 16.03
C ALA A 199 -15.49 -7.35 16.94
N GLY A 200 -14.86 -7.40 18.12
CA GLY A 200 -15.07 -8.45 19.13
C GLY A 200 -16.41 -8.35 19.87
N ALA A 201 -16.98 -7.16 20.01
CA ALA A 201 -18.23 -6.94 20.74
C ALA A 201 -19.47 -7.48 19.99
N ALA A 202 -19.42 -7.57 18.66
CA ALA A 202 -20.54 -8.08 17.85
C ALA A 202 -20.70 -9.61 17.90
N GLY A 203 -19.72 -10.34 18.44
CA GLY A 203 -19.72 -11.82 18.53
C GLY A 203 -20.26 -12.41 19.84
N SER A 204 -20.53 -11.59 20.87
CA SER A 204 -20.81 -12.09 22.23
C SER A 204 -22.22 -11.80 22.74
N SER A 205 -23.19 -11.59 21.84
CA SER A 205 -24.61 -11.41 22.18
C SER A 205 -25.50 -12.50 21.56
N ALA A 206 -25.16 -13.78 21.72
CA ALA A 206 -26.05 -14.90 21.40
C ALA A 206 -25.71 -16.18 22.17
N SER A 207 -25.71 -16.14 23.51
CA SER A 207 -25.91 -17.33 24.37
C SER A 207 -26.00 -16.91 25.83
N GLY A 208 -27.22 -16.69 26.30
CA GLY A 208 -27.42 -16.37 27.71
C GLY A 208 -28.83 -15.92 28.02
N LEU A 209 -29.83 -16.78 27.77
CA LEU A 209 -31.16 -16.67 28.40
C LEU A 209 -32.01 -17.91 28.09
N ILE A 210 -31.71 -19.06 28.72
CA ILE A 210 -32.76 -19.96 29.22
C ILE A 210 -32.25 -20.57 30.54
N SER A 211 -32.56 -19.89 31.65
CA SER A 211 -32.60 -20.52 32.97
C SER A 211 -34.01 -21.09 33.15
N GLY A 212 -34.10 -22.36 33.55
CA GLY A 212 -35.36 -23.06 33.72
C GLY A 212 -36.13 -22.61 34.97
N ILE A 213 -37.45 -22.81 34.95
CA ILE A 213 -38.28 -22.95 36.15
C ILE A 213 -39.33 -24.03 35.88
N SER A 214 -39.33 -25.03 36.77
CA SER A 214 -40.28 -26.14 36.88
C SER A 214 -41.74 -25.71 37.06
N ARG A 215 -42.66 -26.50 36.51
CA ARG A 215 -43.69 -27.24 37.25
C ARG A 215 -44.38 -28.25 36.34
#